data_AF-A0A6C0I6I0-F1
#
_entry.id   AF-A0A6C0I6I0-F1
#
_cell.length_a   1.000
_cell.length_b   1.000
_cell.length_c   1.000
_cell.angle_alpha   90.00
_cell.angle_beta   90.00
_cell.angle_gamma   90.00
#
_symmetry.space_group_name_H-M   'P 1'
#
loop_
_entity.id
_entity.type
_entity.pdbx_description
1 polymer ?
#
loop_
_entity_poly.entity_id
_entity_poly.type
_entity_poly.pdbx_seq_one_letter_code
_entity_poly.pdbx_strand_id
1 'polypeptide(L)'
;MEFNFNCEKCMFKCNYLSEWNEHIICKRHTGEKRKPRSDKTLDEKCKFCDYKPTKTTNLKLHYLNKHATKEERLNEFNFYCEKCDFGCFVNILYQRHLETQKHLN
;
A
#
# COMPACT_ATOMS: atom_id res chain seq x y z
N MET A 1 15.88 7.65 -31.11
CA MET A 1 14.50 8.18 -31.02
C MET A 1 14.61 9.48 -30.25
N GLU A 2 14.58 10.60 -30.96
CA GLU A 2 14.71 11.93 -30.35
C GLU A 2 13.35 12.37 -29.82
N PHE A 3 13.32 12.90 -28.60
CA PHE A 3 12.11 13.43 -27.98
C PHE A 3 12.19 14.95 -27.99
N ASN A 4 11.18 15.60 -28.57
CA ASN A 4 11.17 17.07 -28.69
C ASN A 4 10.99 17.78 -27.34
N PHE A 5 10.36 17.14 -26.36
CA PHE A 5 10.09 17.72 -25.05
C PHE A 5 10.56 16.80 -23.93
N ASN A 6 11.40 17.31 -23.04
CA ASN A 6 12.02 16.55 -21.96
C ASN A 6 11.84 17.30 -20.63
N CYS A 7 11.30 16.62 -19.62
CA CYS A 7 11.15 17.22 -18.30
C CYS A 7 12.45 17.17 -17.51
N GLU A 8 12.86 18.31 -16.94
CA GLU A 8 14.01 18.39 -16.04
C GLU A 8 13.66 17.92 -14.62
N LYS A 9 12.38 18.06 -14.23
CA LYS A 9 11.89 17.69 -12.89
C LYS A 9 11.55 16.19 -12.76
N CYS A 10 11.46 15.46 -13.87
CA CYS A 10 11.16 14.03 -13.86
C CYS A 10 11.52 13.32 -15.17
N MET A 11 11.50 11.99 -15.21
CA MET A 11 11.86 11.21 -16.40
C MET A 11 10.80 11.19 -17.53
N PHE A 12 9.90 12.18 -17.60
CA PHE A 12 8.89 12.26 -18.65
C PHE A 12 9.46 12.87 -19.93
N LYS A 13 9.21 12.22 -21.06
CA LYS A 13 9.63 12.64 -22.39
C LYS A 13 8.47 12.43 -23.36
N CYS A 14 8.19 13.41 -24.22
CA CYS A 14 7.14 13.32 -25.22
C CYS A 14 7.54 14.06 -26.50
N ASN A 15 6.79 13.81 -27.59
CA ASN A 15 7.02 14.42 -28.89
C ASN A 15 5.98 15.49 -29.25
N TYR A 16 4.85 15.50 -28.53
CA TYR A 16 3.73 16.40 -28.80
C TYR A 16 3.68 17.54 -27.78
N LEU A 17 3.49 18.76 -28.27
CA LEU A 17 3.42 19.97 -27.45
C LEU A 17 2.19 19.97 -26.53
N SER A 18 1.06 19.39 -26.94
CA SER A 18 -0.13 19.25 -26.11
C SER A 18 0.15 18.43 -24.85
N GLU A 19 0.76 17.25 -25.02
CA GLU A 19 1.15 16.38 -23.91
C GLU A 19 2.19 17.04 -23.00
N TRP A 20 3.12 17.79 -23.59
CA TRP A 20 4.11 18.55 -22.83
C TRP A 20 3.47 19.63 -21.96
N ASN A 21 2.54 20.40 -22.52
CA ASN A 21 1.82 21.45 -21.79
C ASN A 21 0.98 20.88 -20.65
N GLU A 22 0.28 19.77 -20.86
CA GLU A 22 -0.45 19.07 -19.80
C GLU A 22 0.50 18.50 -18.72
N HIS A 23 1.68 18.04 -19.14
CA HIS A 23 2.68 17.50 -18.23
C HIS A 23 3.26 18.57 -17.28
N ILE A 24 3.64 19.74 -17.79
CA ILE A 24 4.27 20.78 -16.97
C ILE A 24 3.31 21.40 -15.95
N ILE A 25 2.01 21.44 -16.27
CA ILE A 25 0.95 21.89 -15.34
C ILE A 25 0.46 20.77 -14.40
N CYS A 26 1.01 19.55 -14.54
CA CYS A 26 0.61 18.44 -13.71
C CYS A 26 0.91 18.72 -12.23
N LYS A 27 -0.03 18.33 -11.36
CA LYS A 27 0.07 18.45 -9.90
C LYS A 27 1.30 17.77 -9.29
N ARG A 28 1.99 16.92 -10.06
CA ARG A 28 3.25 16.30 -9.64
C ARG A 28 4.39 17.32 -9.51
N HIS A 29 4.36 18.41 -10.29
CA HIS A 29 5.39 19.46 -10.26
C HIS A 29 4.99 20.68 -9.45
N THR A 30 3.69 20.92 -9.27
CA THR A 30 3.16 22.06 -8.50
C THR A 30 3.15 21.83 -6.99
N GLY A 31 3.42 20.60 -6.53
CA GLY A 31 3.38 20.23 -5.12
C GLY A 31 1.98 20.20 -4.51
N GLU A 32 0.94 20.46 -5.31
CA GLU A 32 -0.44 20.44 -4.87
C GLU A 32 -0.88 19.01 -4.52
N LYS A 33 -1.47 18.84 -3.33
CA LYS A 33 -2.01 17.55 -2.91
C LYS A 33 -3.09 17.10 -3.89
N ARG A 34 -2.92 15.90 -4.45
CA ARG A 34 -3.95 15.26 -5.26
C ARG A 34 -5.20 15.04 -4.41
N LYS A 35 -6.37 15.32 -4.98
CA LYS A 35 -7.64 14.98 -4.33
C LYS A 35 -7.68 13.46 -4.11
N PRO A 36 -8.18 12.98 -2.96
CA PRO A 36 -8.44 11.56 -2.78
C PRO A 36 -9.41 11.08 -3.86
N ARG A 37 -9.33 9.82 -4.26
CA ARG A 37 -10.29 9.28 -5.23
C ARG A 37 -11.70 9.33 -4.64
N SER A 38 -12.69 9.66 -5.47
CA SER A 38 -14.09 9.77 -5.07
C SER A 38 -14.71 8.42 -4.66
N ASP A 39 -14.17 7.32 -5.17
CA ASP A 39 -14.57 5.94 -4.83
C ASP A 39 -13.88 5.41 -3.57
N LYS A 40 -13.14 6.25 -2.83
CA LYS A 40 -12.43 5.82 -1.63
C LYS A 40 -13.42 5.54 -0.49
N THR A 41 -13.78 4.28 -0.30
CA THR A 41 -14.62 3.76 0.79
C THR A 41 -13.82 3.36 2.05
N LEU A 42 -12.61 3.87 2.20
CA LEU A 42 -11.73 3.53 3.32
C LEU A 42 -12.09 4.34 4.57
N ASP A 43 -12.40 3.64 5.67
CA ASP A 43 -12.47 4.23 7.01
C ASP A 43 -11.21 5.07 7.31
N GLU A 44 -11.42 6.30 7.76
CA GLU A 44 -10.33 7.26 7.97
C GLU A 44 -9.41 6.90 9.13
N LYS A 45 -9.89 6.05 10.06
CA LYS A 45 -9.14 5.61 11.23
C LYS A 45 -9.61 4.24 11.73
N CYS A 46 -8.77 3.59 12.51
CA CYS A 46 -9.18 2.45 13.31
C CYS A 46 -10.23 2.87 14.35
N LYS A 47 -11.18 1.96 14.63
CA LYS A 47 -12.21 2.18 15.64
C LYS A 47 -11.67 2.06 17.07
N PHE A 48 -10.50 1.45 17.23
CA PHE A 48 -9.91 1.13 18.53
C PHE A 48 -8.66 1.96 18.86
N CYS A 49 -8.11 2.71 17.91
CA CYS A 49 -6.95 3.59 18.12
C CYS A 49 -6.84 4.68 17.04
N ASP A 50 -5.87 5.58 17.18
CA ASP A 50 -5.62 6.70 16.24
C ASP A 50 -4.91 6.31 14.94
N TYR A 51 -4.75 5.01 14.65
CA TYR A 51 -4.13 4.57 13.40
C TYR A 51 -4.98 4.94 12.18
N LYS A 52 -4.38 5.66 11.23
CA LYS A 52 -5.03 6.08 9.97
C LYS A 52 -4.50 5.28 8.79
N PRO A 53 -5.28 4.35 8.23
CA PRO A 53 -4.84 3.51 7.12
C PRO A 53 -4.81 4.29 5.81
N THR A 54 -3.90 3.89 4.92
CA THR A 54 -3.87 4.38 3.52
C THR A 54 -4.64 3.48 2.55
N LYS A 55 -4.90 2.22 2.96
CA LYS A 55 -5.63 1.20 2.21
C LYS A 55 -6.53 0.39 3.15
N THR A 56 -7.63 -0.16 2.64
CA THR A 56 -8.58 -1.00 3.39
C THR A 56 -7.91 -2.25 3.95
N THR A 57 -7.10 -2.93 3.14
CA THR A 57 -6.33 -4.11 3.58
C THR A 57 -5.40 -3.79 4.74
N ASN A 58 -4.80 -2.60 4.77
CA ASN A 58 -3.91 -2.19 5.86
C ASN A 58 -4.67 -1.96 7.16
N LEU A 59 -5.92 -1.49 7.09
CA LEU A 59 -6.77 -1.36 8.27
C LEU A 59 -7.12 -2.73 8.85
N LYS A 60 -7.52 -3.67 7.99
CA LYS A 60 -7.82 -5.05 8.39
C LYS A 60 -6.59 -5.71 9.03
N LEU A 61 -5.43 -5.60 8.38
CA LEU A 61 -4.16 -6.13 8.91
C LEU A 61 -3.82 -5.52 10.27
N HIS A 62 -4.00 -4.20 10.42
CA HIS A 62 -3.75 -3.50 11.68
C HIS A 62 -4.66 -3.99 12.79
N TYR A 63 -5.99 -4.07 12.53
CA TYR A 63 -6.96 -4.58 13.49
C TYR A 63 -6.59 -5.98 13.95
N LEU A 64 -6.34 -6.89 13.01
CA LEU A 64 -6.01 -8.28 13.34
C LEU A 64 -4.75 -8.39 14.20
N ASN A 65 -3.70 -7.64 13.90
CA ASN A 65 -2.44 -7.74 14.64
C ASN A 65 -2.45 -7.02 16.01
N LYS A 66 -3.26 -5.98 16.19
CA LYS A 66 -3.19 -5.10 17.37
C LYS A 66 -4.40 -5.18 18.30
N HIS A 67 -5.56 -5.53 17.76
CA HIS A 67 -6.83 -5.46 18.49
C HIS A 67 -7.58 -6.80 18.52
N ALA A 68 -7.39 -7.64 17.50
CA ALA A 68 -8.08 -8.93 17.44
C ALA A 68 -7.45 -9.96 18.38
N THR A 69 -8.29 -10.90 18.81
CA THR A 69 -7.91 -12.08 19.59
C THR A 69 -7.20 -13.12 18.72
N LYS A 70 -6.58 -14.12 19.34
CA LYS A 70 -5.89 -15.21 18.62
C LYS A 70 -6.85 -16.02 17.74
N GLU A 71 -8.07 -16.25 18.20
CA GLU A 71 -9.11 -16.97 17.45
C GLU A 71 -9.56 -16.19 16.21
N GLU A 72 -9.77 -14.88 16.35
CA GLU A 72 -10.07 -14.01 15.21
C GLU A 72 -8.93 -13.98 14.20
N ARG A 73 -7.66 -13.93 14.65
CA ARG A 73 -6.50 -13.98 13.75
C ARG A 73 -6.46 -15.28 12.97
N LEU A 74 -6.69 -16.41 13.62
CA LEU A 74 -6.70 -17.73 12.99
C LEU A 74 -7.79 -17.83 11.89
N ASN A 75 -8.96 -17.26 12.13
CA ASN A 75 -10.09 -17.32 11.18
C ASN A 75 -9.98 -16.30 10.05
N GLU A 76 -9.47 -15.10 10.35
CA GLU A 76 -9.46 -13.98 9.39
C GLU A 76 -8.21 -13.95 8.50
N PHE A 77 -7.07 -14.48 8.95
CA PHE A 77 -5.87 -14.57 8.12
C PHE A 77 -5.90 -15.79 7.21
N ASN A 78 -5.69 -15.59 5.90
CA ASN A 78 -5.55 -16.69 4.95
C ASN A 78 -4.36 -17.60 5.27
N PHE A 79 -3.29 -17.03 5.82
CA PHE A 79 -2.08 -17.76 6.22
C PHE A 79 -1.69 -17.34 7.63
N TYR A 80 -1.72 -18.28 8.56
CA TYR A 80 -1.46 -18.03 9.97
C TYR A 80 -0.47 -19.06 10.54
N CYS A 81 0.48 -18.58 11.33
CA CYS A 81 1.49 -19.38 12.00
C CYS A 81 1.18 -19.48 13.49
N GLU A 82 0.77 -20.67 13.94
CA GLU A 82 0.42 -20.92 15.34
C GLU A 82 1.63 -20.86 16.29
N LYS A 83 2.83 -21.16 15.77
CA LYS A 83 4.09 -21.14 16.55
C LYS A 83 4.52 -19.72 16.93
N CYS A 84 4.21 -18.72 16.11
CA CYS A 84 4.72 -17.35 16.26
C CYS A 84 3.62 -16.28 16.26
N ASP A 85 2.34 -16.69 16.24
CA ASP A 85 1.17 -15.80 16.18
C ASP A 85 1.19 -14.84 14.98
N PHE A 86 1.89 -15.23 13.91
CA PHE A 86 2.08 -14.40 12.72
C PHE A 86 1.00 -14.70 11.70
N GLY A 87 0.29 -13.67 11.24
CA GLY A 87 -0.75 -13.79 10.23
C GLY A 87 -0.52 -12.87 9.02
N CYS A 88 -0.82 -13.38 7.83
CA CYS A 88 -0.77 -12.59 6.60
C CYS A 88 -1.81 -13.08 5.58
N PHE A 89 -2.05 -12.24 4.57
CA PHE A 89 -3.04 -12.52 3.51
C PHE A 89 -2.40 -13.07 2.22
N VAL A 90 -1.07 -13.10 2.14
CA VAL A 90 -0.32 -13.36 0.90
C VAL A 90 0.60 -14.55 1.09
N ASN A 91 0.45 -15.56 0.23
CA ASN A 91 1.20 -16.81 0.34
C ASN A 91 2.72 -16.62 0.30
N ILE A 92 3.23 -15.78 -0.62
CA ILE A 92 4.68 -15.52 -0.75
C ILE A 92 5.27 -14.97 0.55
N LEU A 93 4.53 -14.11 1.26
CA LEU A 93 4.98 -13.56 2.54
C LEU A 93 5.01 -14.64 3.63
N TYR A 94 4.05 -15.57 3.59
CA TYR A 94 4.01 -16.70 4.50
C TYR A 94 5.16 -17.69 4.26
N GLN A 95 5.45 -18.04 3.01
CA GLN A 95 6.58 -18.90 2.66
C GLN A 95 7.89 -18.29 3.16
N ARG A 96 8.12 -17.01 2.86
CA ARG A 96 9.30 -16.29 3.36
C ARG A 96 9.37 -16.24 4.89
N HIS A 97 8.23 -16.22 5.57
CA HIS A 97 8.17 -16.30 7.03
C HIS A 97 8.62 -17.68 7.53
N LEU A 98 8.22 -18.77 6.88
CA LEU A 98 8.66 -20.13 7.20
C LEU A 98 10.16 -20.35 6.93
N GLU A 99 10.75 -19.60 6.01
CA GLU A 99 12.20 -19.59 5.75
C GLU A 99 13.00 -18.78 6.79
N THR A 100 12.34 -18.16 7.78
CA THR A 100 13.08 -17.46 8.84
C THR A 100 13.70 -18.44 9.82
N GLN A 101 14.79 -18.02 10.47
CA GLN A 101 15.52 -18.86 11.44
C GLN A 101 14.66 -19.38 12.60
N LYS A 102 13.52 -18.74 12.88
CA LYS A 102 12.55 -19.17 13.88
C LYS A 102 11.75 -20.41 13.48
N HIS A 103 11.79 -20.80 12.20
CA HIS A 103 11.01 -21.90 11.63
C HIS A 103 11.85 -22.96 10.90
N LEU A 104 13.14 -22.69 10.68
CA LEU A 104 14.09 -23.63 10.08
C LEU A 104 14.74 -24.60 11.08
N ASN A 105 14.58 -24.35 12.39
CA ASN A 105 15.15 -25.16 13.48
C ASN A 105 14.05 -25.87 14.29
#